data_AF-A0A945B823-F1
#
_entry.id   AF-A0A945B823-F1
#
_cell.length_a   1.000
_cell.length_b   1.000
_cell.length_c   1.000
_cell.angle_alpha   90.00
_cell.angle_beta   90.00
_cell.angle_gamma   90.00
#
_symmetry.space_group_name_H-M   'P 1'
#
loop_
_entity.id
_entity.type
_entity.pdbx_description
1 polymer ?
#
loop_
_entity_poly.entity_id
_entity_poly.type
_entity_poly.pdbx_seq_one_letter_code
_entity_poly.pdbx_strand_id
1 'polypeptide(L)' 'MELYLPIAELSINPIIFLILGMLVGILSGMFGVGGGFLMTPLLVLLGIPPAVAVASEANHIVGSSLSG' A
#
# COMPACT_ATOMS: atom_id res chain seq x y z
N MET A 1 14.07 -11.62 23.07
CA MET A 1 13.05 -12.63 22.73
C MET A 1 12.99 -12.70 21.23
N GLU A 2 13.48 -13.81 20.67
CA GLU A 2 13.47 -14.05 19.23
C GLU A 2 12.22 -14.87 18.90
N LEU A 3 11.44 -14.43 17.91
CA LEU A 3 10.29 -15.15 17.38
C LEU A 3 10.79 -16.10 16.28
N TYR A 4 10.66 -17.40 16.49
CA TYR A 4 11.00 -18.40 15.48
C TYR A 4 9.83 -18.58 14.50
N LEU A 5 10.08 -18.35 13.22
CA LEU A 5 9.14 -18.55 12.12
C LEU A 5 9.37 -19.94 11.51
N PRO A 6 8.55 -20.97 11.81
CA PRO A 6 8.83 -22.35 11.44
C PRO A 6 8.73 -22.63 9.92
N ILE A 7 7.96 -21.82 9.19
CA ILE A 7 7.83 -21.94 7.72
C ILE A 7 9.03 -21.31 7.02
N ALA A 8 9.61 -20.26 7.61
CA ALA A 8 10.76 -19.56 7.07
C ALA A 8 12.10 -20.07 7.65
N GLU A 9 12.04 -20.92 8.69
CA GLU A 9 13.19 -21.41 9.47
C GLU A 9 14.10 -20.28 10.00
N LEU A 10 13.51 -19.13 10.33
CA LEU A 10 14.22 -17.92 10.74
C LEU A 10 13.77 -17.44 12.13
N SER A 11 14.76 -17.05 12.93
CA SER A 11 14.54 -16.32 14.19
C SER A 11 14.62 -14.82 13.91
N ILE A 12 13.53 -14.11 14.20
CA ILE A 12 13.42 -12.66 14.01
C ILE A 12 13.01 -11.99 15.31
N ASN A 13 13.60 -10.84 15.60
CA ASN A 13 13.13 -10.00 16.69
C ASN A 13 11.72 -9.42 16.38
N PRO A 14 10.69 -9.73 17.18
CA PRO A 14 9.33 -9.30 16.93
C PRO A 14 9.16 -7.77 16.96
N ILE A 15 10.03 -7.04 17.67
CA ILE A 15 10.00 -5.56 17.70
C ILE A 15 10.37 -5.00 16.33
N ILE A 16 11.40 -5.56 15.68
CA ILE A 16 11.83 -5.13 14.33
C ILE A 16 10.70 -5.38 13.33
N PHE A 17 10.04 -6.52 13.43
CA PHE A 17 8.92 -6.88 12.56
C PHE A 17 7.72 -5.93 12.72
N LEU A 18 7.41 -5.54 13.96
CA LEU A 18 6.35 -4.57 14.25
C LEU A 18 6.66 -3.18 13.68
N ILE A 19 7.89 -2.70 13.85
CA ILE A 19 8.32 -1.41 13.30
C ILE A 19 8.25 -1.43 11.78
N LEU A 20 8.74 -2.49 11.14
CA LEU A 20 8.66 -2.66 9.69
C LEU A 20 7.21 -2.68 9.20
N GLY A 21 6.33 -3.44 9.85
CA GLY A 21 4.91 -3.49 9.50
C GLY A 21 4.23 -2.13 9.63
N MET A 22 4.53 -1.38 10.68
CA MET A 22 4.01 -0.01 10.88
C MET A 22 4.55 0.95 9.81
N LEU A 23 5.84 0.91 9.51
CA LEU A 23 6.47 1.78 8.50
C LEU A 23 5.91 1.49 7.11
N VAL A 24 5.80 0.21 6.74
CA VAL A 24 5.19 -0.22 5.48
C VAL A 24 3.72 0.15 5.44
N GLY A 25 2.97 -0.03 6.53
CA GLY A 25 1.55 0.36 6.63
C GLY A 25 1.35 1.87 6.46
N ILE A 26 2.15 2.70 7.12
CA ILE A 26 2.11 4.17 6.98
C ILE A 26 2.44 4.56 5.54
N LEU A 27 3.54 4.06 4.97
CA LEU A 27 3.92 4.40 3.59
C LEU A 27 2.86 3.91 2.60
N SER A 28 2.35 2.68 2.75
CA SER A 28 1.30 2.12 1.92
C SER A 28 -0.01 2.90 2.01
N GLY A 29 -0.38 3.36 3.20
CA GLY A 29 -1.53 4.24 3.43
C GLY A 29 -1.34 5.62 2.82
N MET A 30 -0.16 6.24 2.99
CA MET A 30 0.19 7.54 2.42
C MET A 30 0.17 7.53 0.89
N PHE A 31 0.63 6.45 0.27
CA PHE A 31 0.64 6.30 -1.19
C PHE A 31 -0.67 5.71 -1.75
N GLY A 32 -1.66 5.38 -0.91
CA GLY A 32 -2.98 4.92 -1.38
C GLY A 32 -2.94 3.63 -2.18
N VAL A 33 -2.06 2.70 -1.82
CA VAL A 33 -1.82 1.45 -2.57
C VAL A 33 -3.07 0.54 -2.61
N GLY A 34 -4.11 0.85 -1.82
CA GLY A 34 -5.34 0.06 -1.68
C GLY A 34 -6.33 0.08 -2.86
N GLY A 35 -6.12 0.88 -3.91
CA GLY A 35 -7.00 0.82 -5.10
C GLY A 35 -6.68 1.80 -6.24
N GLY A 36 -6.22 3.02 -5.91
CA GLY A 36 -5.93 4.06 -6.91
C GLY A 36 -4.65 3.84 -7.73
N PHE A 37 -3.68 3.11 -7.16
CA PHE A 37 -2.41 2.78 -7.84
C PHE A 37 -2.62 1.95 -9.11
N LEU A 38 -3.60 1.02 -9.10
CA LEU A 38 -3.93 0.19 -10.26
C LEU A 38 -4.98 0.86 -11.17
N MET A 39 -5.89 1.66 -10.62
CA MET A 39 -6.92 2.31 -11.45
C MET A 39 -6.36 3.38 -12.37
N THR A 40 -5.38 4.16 -11.94
CA THR A 40 -4.74 5.16 -12.81
C THR A 40 -4.17 4.53 -14.10
N PRO A 41 -3.32 3.49 -14.06
CA PRO A 41 -2.84 2.84 -15.27
C PRO A 41 -3.94 2.11 -16.06
N LEU A 42 -4.95 1.53 -15.41
CA LEU A 42 -6.09 0.92 -16.12
C LEU A 42 -6.89 1.94 -16.94
N LEU A 43 -7.20 3.10 -16.37
CA LEU A 43 -7.91 4.18 -17.08
C LEU A 43 -7.08 4.72 -18.25
N VAL A 44 -5.76 4.83 -18.08
CA VAL A 44 -4.84 5.21 -19.18
C VAL A 44 -4.83 4.15 -20.28
N LEU A 45 -4.83 2.86 -19.94
CA LEU A 45 -4.93 1.76 -20.91
C LEU A 45 -6.28 1.74 -21.65
N LEU A 46 -7.36 2.21 -21.00
CA LEU A 46 -8.67 2.40 -21.61
C LEU A 46 -8.76 3.67 -22.48
N GLY A 47 -7.66 4.42 -22.62
CA GLY A 47 -7.58 5.61 -23.48
C GLY A 47 -7.98 6.92 -22.79
N ILE A 48 -8.16 6.92 -21.46
CA ILE A 48 -8.45 8.14 -20.72
C ILE A 48 -7.16 8.96 -20.56
N PRO A 49 -7.17 10.28 -20.83
CA PRO A 49 -6.00 11.11 -20.66
C PRO A 49 -5.42 11.02 -19.24
N PRO A 50 -4.08 10.90 -19.07
CA PRO A 50 -3.45 10.71 -17.76
C PRO A 50 -3.84 11.75 -16.71
N ALA A 51 -3.99 13.02 -17.12
CA ALA A 51 -4.41 14.09 -16.22
C ALA A 51 -5.81 13.87 -15.63
N VAL A 52 -6.73 13.29 -16.42
CA VAL A 52 -8.10 13.00 -15.99
C VAL A 52 -8.12 11.74 -15.12
N ALA A 53 -7.35 10.71 -15.51
CA ALA A 53 -7.22 9.47 -14.74
C ALA A 53 -6.68 9.73 -13.32
N VAL A 54 -5.61 10.53 -13.20
CA VAL A 54 -5.02 10.89 -11.90
C VAL A 54 -5.96 11.75 -11.05
N ALA A 55 -6.65 12.72 -11.66
CA ALA A 55 -7.57 13.60 -10.94
C ALA A 55 -8.78 12.83 -10.36
N SER A 56 -9.33 11.87 -11.11
CA SER A 56 -10.44 11.02 -10.64
C SER A 56 -10.05 10.12 -9.48
N GLU A 57 -8.82 9.60 -9.46
CA GLU A 57 -8.35 8.70 -8.41
C GLU A 57 -7.88 9.41 -7.12
N ALA A 58 -7.67 10.73 -7.14
CA ALA A 58 -7.22 11.47 -5.95
C ALA A 58 -8.14 11.28 -4.73
N ASN A 59 -9.46 11.30 -4.94
CA ASN A 59 -10.45 11.08 -3.88
C ASN A 59 -10.48 9.62 -3.40
N HIS A 60 -10.20 8.67 -4.31
CA HIS A 60 -10.20 7.24 -4.03
C HIS A 60 -8.95 6.83 -3.23
N ILE A 61 -7.80 7.44 -3.53
CA ILE A 61 -6.58 7.35 -2.74
C ILE A 61 -6.83 7.85 -1.32
N VAL A 62 -7.45 9.04 -1.16
CA VAL A 62 -7.81 9.58 0.16
C VAL A 62 -8.76 8.64 0.91
N GLY A 63 -9.81 8.12 0.26
CA GLY A 63 -10.73 7.16 0.88
C GLY A 63 -10.04 5.88 1.34
N SER A 64 -9.21 5.28 0.47
CA SER A 64 -8.48 4.05 0.78
C SER A 64 -7.41 4.23 1.87
N SER A 65 -6.85 5.44 1.99
CA SER A 65 -5.88 5.78 3.04
C SER A 65 -6.50 5.90 4.43
N LEU A 66 -7.80 6.18 4.51
CA LEU A 66 -8.57 6.30 5.77
C LEU A 66 -9.12 4.95 6.25
N SER A 67 -9.27 3.98 5.35
CA SER A 67 -9.81 2.64 5.64
C SER A 67 -8.76 1.62 6.09
N GLY A 68 -7.50 2.04 6.21
CA GLY A 68 -6.40 1.22 6.75
C GLY A 68 -6.53 0.95 8.25
#